data_AF-A0A7Y0G0Y9-F1
#
_entry.id   AF-A0A7Y0G0Y9-F1
#
_cell.length_a   1.000
_cell.length_b   1.000
_cell.length_c   1.000
_cell.angle_alpha   90.00
_cell.angle_beta   90.00
_cell.angle_gamma   90.00
#
_symmetry.space_group_name_H-M   'P 1'
#
loop_
_entity.id
_entity.type
_entity.pdbx_description
1 polymer ?
#
loop_
_entity_poly.entity_id
_entity_poly.type
_entity_poly.pdbx_seq_one_letter_code
_entity_poly.pdbx_strand_id
1 'polypeptide(L)'
;MATSAYEPAPAGTPADAPRVFAVIAAVMADAMPVGKNQRNASQNYQFRGIDDVMSAMAGPMRKHGLFILPQLAQQQMRSDGKFTRTLITMRYRVYGPAGDCLIAETPGEAFDTADKSMNKAQSAALKYLLFTLFMLPVDGRSIDDGDRDHPVAGNSPQQQRGQQRPQRGQRQQQRRAPQGEEQPQQQRRRDYAGEARKAASEEQFAAIRKAAEDAGAPPEYIAELDAIAAQKRAASTAPQQPAAGPQQQAPPAAPAPAATPTPPSAPPAAAEEALRIAASRAHLTTLDADFERVYGVPIAQASAVQLHAFRKKIEGTAA
;
A
#
# COMPACT_ATOMS: atom_id res chain seq x y z
N MET A 1 -12.58 -30.07 -3.63
CA MET A 1 -12.49 -29.23 -2.41
C MET A 1 -11.20 -28.44 -2.52
N ALA A 2 -11.27 -27.11 -2.41
CA ALA A 2 -10.06 -26.28 -2.36
C ALA A 2 -9.27 -26.67 -1.12
N THR A 3 -8.10 -27.25 -1.32
CA THR A 3 -7.24 -27.72 -0.23
C THR A 3 -6.23 -26.61 0.00
N SER A 4 -6.38 -25.84 1.07
CA SER A 4 -5.31 -24.95 1.49
C SER A 4 -4.11 -25.82 1.83
N ALA A 5 -3.05 -25.71 1.04
CA ALA A 5 -1.85 -26.52 1.18
C ALA A 5 -0.71 -25.62 1.64
N TYR A 6 0.03 -26.07 2.65
CA TYR A 6 1.24 -25.38 3.10
C TYR A 6 2.46 -26.09 2.50
N GLU A 7 3.32 -25.33 1.83
CA GLU A 7 4.64 -25.79 1.39
C GLU A 7 5.68 -25.27 2.39
N PRO A 8 6.44 -26.16 3.05
CA PRO A 8 7.45 -25.74 4.02
C PRO A 8 8.61 -25.03 3.33
N ALA A 9 9.34 -24.25 4.12
CA ALA A 9 10.53 -23.58 3.62
C ALA A 9 11.61 -24.58 3.15
N PRO A 10 12.49 -24.15 2.22
CA PRO A 10 13.62 -24.96 1.79
C PRO A 10 14.51 -25.43 2.95
N ALA A 11 15.19 -26.57 2.74
CA ALA A 11 16.19 -27.04 3.67
C ALA A 11 17.33 -26.01 3.81
N GLY A 12 17.78 -25.77 5.04
CA GLY A 12 18.83 -24.79 5.33
C GLY A 12 18.33 -23.35 5.52
N THR A 13 17.02 -23.09 5.42
CA THR A 13 16.47 -21.78 5.80
C THR A 13 16.77 -21.47 7.28
N PRO A 14 17.30 -20.28 7.60
CA PRO A 14 17.55 -19.86 8.97
C PRO A 14 16.33 -20.04 9.89
N ALA A 15 16.56 -20.48 11.12
CA ALA A 15 15.46 -20.76 12.07
C ALA A 15 14.71 -19.50 12.51
N ASP A 16 15.39 -18.36 12.48
CA ASP A 16 14.90 -17.02 12.82
C ASP A 16 14.19 -16.31 11.65
N ALA A 17 14.26 -16.86 10.42
CA ALA A 17 13.56 -16.29 9.28
C ALA A 17 12.02 -16.37 9.49
N PRO A 18 11.29 -15.24 9.39
CA PRO A 18 9.85 -15.23 9.61
C PRO A 18 9.09 -16.15 8.64
N ARG A 19 8.27 -17.04 9.20
CA ARG A 19 7.40 -17.96 8.43
C ARG A 19 6.16 -17.24 7.92
N VAL A 20 5.59 -17.74 6.83
CA VAL A 20 4.45 -17.10 6.14
C VAL A 20 3.29 -16.79 7.08
N PHE A 21 2.95 -17.68 8.02
CA PHE A 21 1.84 -17.44 8.95
C PHE A 21 2.12 -16.30 9.94
N ALA A 22 3.35 -16.19 10.45
CA ALA A 22 3.74 -15.07 11.31
C ALA A 22 3.73 -13.75 10.54
N VAL A 23 4.19 -13.78 9.29
CA VAL A 23 4.16 -12.63 8.38
C VAL A 23 2.73 -12.23 8.04
N ILE A 24 1.82 -13.17 7.79
CA ILE A 24 0.40 -12.88 7.56
C ILE A 24 -0.18 -12.16 8.79
N ALA A 25 0.06 -12.65 10.00
CA ALA A 25 -0.42 -11.99 11.23
C ALA A 25 0.13 -10.57 11.38
N ALA A 26 1.42 -10.35 11.08
CA ALA A 26 2.03 -9.02 11.13
C ALA A 26 1.45 -8.08 10.06
N VAL A 27 1.18 -8.59 8.85
CA VAL A 27 0.49 -7.84 7.79
C VAL A 27 -0.92 -7.46 8.21
N MET A 28 -1.66 -8.36 8.87
CA MET A 28 -3.00 -8.06 9.38
C MET A 28 -3.01 -6.93 10.42
N ALA A 29 -2.00 -6.90 11.30
CA ALA A 29 -1.87 -5.85 12.31
C ALA A 29 -1.66 -4.45 11.70
N ASP A 30 -0.92 -4.38 10.59
CA ASP A 30 -0.61 -3.12 9.90
C ASP A 30 -1.64 -2.73 8.81
N ALA A 31 -2.59 -3.60 8.49
CA ALA A 31 -3.53 -3.38 7.39
C ALA A 31 -4.54 -2.26 7.68
N MET A 32 -4.71 -1.37 6.71
CA MET A 32 -5.65 -0.25 6.81
C MET A 32 -7.10 -0.66 6.52
N PRO A 33 -8.10 -0.07 7.19
CA PRO A 33 -9.50 -0.32 6.86
C PRO A 33 -9.87 0.05 5.43
N VAL A 34 -10.72 -0.79 4.84
CA VAL A 34 -11.25 -0.59 3.49
C VAL A 34 -12.70 -0.12 3.59
N GLY A 35 -12.94 1.14 3.18
CA GLY A 35 -14.27 1.74 3.07
C GLY A 35 -14.95 1.48 1.73
N LYS A 36 -16.27 1.74 1.64
CA LYS A 36 -17.04 1.70 0.38
C LYS A 36 -16.80 2.99 -0.43
N ASN A 37 -15.61 3.16 -1.01
CA ASN A 37 -15.23 4.40 -1.70
C ASN A 37 -15.71 4.47 -3.16
N GLN A 38 -16.13 3.34 -3.74
CA GLN A 38 -16.52 3.24 -5.14
C GLN A 38 -18.04 3.19 -5.27
N ARG A 39 -18.58 3.74 -6.37
CA ARG A 39 -20.01 3.74 -6.66
C ARG A 39 -20.28 3.16 -8.05
N ASN A 40 -21.23 2.24 -8.12
CA ASN A 40 -21.81 1.81 -9.39
C ASN A 40 -23.00 2.72 -9.71
N ALA A 41 -22.85 3.61 -10.69
CA ALA A 41 -23.90 4.56 -11.06
C ALA A 41 -25.13 3.87 -11.69
N SER A 42 -24.93 2.78 -12.42
CA SER A 42 -26.01 2.08 -13.14
C SER A 42 -26.99 1.36 -12.20
N GLN A 43 -26.47 0.80 -11.10
CA GLN A 43 -27.25 0.06 -10.11
C GLN A 43 -27.34 0.81 -8.77
N ASN A 44 -26.80 2.02 -8.73
CA ASN A 44 -26.85 2.95 -7.60
C ASN A 44 -26.43 2.36 -6.24
N TYR A 45 -25.35 1.58 -6.18
CA TYR A 45 -24.79 1.06 -4.92
C TYR A 45 -23.32 1.42 -4.74
N GLN A 46 -22.87 1.47 -3.49
CA GLN A 46 -21.47 1.69 -3.12
C GLN A 46 -20.77 0.37 -2.80
N PHE A 47 -19.50 0.24 -3.17
CA PHE A 47 -18.73 -0.98 -2.99
C PHE A 47 -17.26 -0.70 -2.69
N ARG A 48 -16.58 -1.75 -2.18
CA ARG A 48 -15.13 -1.74 -1.92
C ARG A 48 -14.40 -2.12 -3.21
N GLY A 49 -13.58 -1.23 -3.76
CA GLY A 49 -12.81 -1.51 -4.98
C GLY A 49 -11.63 -2.46 -4.73
N ILE A 50 -11.18 -3.20 -5.74
CA ILE A 50 -9.92 -3.96 -5.64
C ILE A 50 -8.72 -3.02 -5.45
N ASP A 51 -8.72 -1.85 -6.08
CA ASP A 51 -7.65 -0.87 -5.94
C ASP A 51 -7.51 -0.37 -4.48
N ASP A 52 -8.64 -0.15 -3.79
CA ASP A 52 -8.65 0.22 -2.37
C ASP A 52 -8.02 -0.87 -1.49
N VAL A 53 -8.37 -2.13 -1.78
CA VAL A 53 -7.87 -3.32 -1.10
C VAL A 53 -6.37 -3.47 -1.31
N MET A 54 -5.92 -3.39 -2.57
CA MET A 54 -4.50 -3.47 -2.93
C MET A 54 -3.70 -2.35 -2.26
N SER A 55 -4.24 -1.13 -2.21
CA SER A 55 -3.59 0.01 -1.57
C SER A 55 -3.45 -0.17 -0.06
N ALA A 56 -4.49 -0.67 0.61
CA ALA A 56 -4.46 -0.98 2.04
C ALA A 56 -3.43 -2.04 2.39
N MET A 57 -3.18 -2.98 1.48
CA MET A 57 -2.27 -4.11 1.69
C MET A 57 -0.83 -3.86 1.23
N ALA A 58 -0.62 -3.00 0.23
CA ALA A 58 0.68 -2.86 -0.43
C ALA A 58 1.81 -2.44 0.53
N GLY A 59 1.53 -1.52 1.47
CA GLY A 59 2.50 -1.09 2.48
C GLY A 59 2.87 -2.22 3.45
N PRO A 60 1.88 -2.78 4.18
CA PRO A 60 2.07 -3.92 5.08
C PRO A 60 2.80 -5.11 4.44
N MET A 61 2.37 -5.53 3.26
CA MET A 61 3.00 -6.64 2.54
C MET A 61 4.48 -6.38 2.23
N ARG A 62 4.81 -5.16 1.75
CA ARG A 62 6.20 -4.76 1.49
C ARG A 62 7.04 -4.70 2.76
N LYS A 63 6.47 -4.18 3.86
CA LYS A 63 7.16 -4.05 5.15
C LYS A 63 7.58 -5.42 5.70
N HIS A 64 6.73 -6.43 5.56
CA HIS A 64 6.98 -7.77 6.12
C HIS A 64 7.52 -8.80 5.11
N GLY A 65 7.81 -8.38 3.87
CA GLY A 65 8.37 -9.27 2.85
C GLY A 65 7.39 -10.34 2.33
N LEU A 66 6.08 -10.07 2.40
CA LEU A 66 5.04 -10.95 1.87
C LEU A 66 4.75 -10.60 0.41
N PHE A 67 4.74 -11.60 -0.47
CA PHE A 67 4.25 -11.44 -1.83
C PHE A 67 3.33 -12.60 -2.23
N ILE A 68 2.51 -12.37 -3.26
CA ILE A 68 1.51 -13.32 -3.73
C ILE A 68 1.73 -13.58 -5.21
N LEU A 69 1.83 -14.84 -5.59
CA LEU A 69 1.94 -15.28 -6.98
C LEU A 69 0.63 -15.93 -7.44
N PRO A 70 -0.13 -15.30 -8.37
CA PRO A 70 -1.34 -15.86 -8.93
C PRO A 70 -1.05 -16.93 -10.00
N GLN A 71 -1.88 -17.95 -10.05
CA GLN A 71 -1.91 -18.98 -11.10
C GLN A 71 -3.36 -19.33 -11.44
N LEU A 72 -3.71 -19.29 -12.72
CA LEU A 72 -5.02 -19.75 -13.18
C LEU A 72 -5.09 -21.28 -13.06
N ALA A 73 -5.97 -21.80 -12.20
CA ALA A 73 -6.14 -23.23 -11.99
C ALA A 73 -7.23 -23.81 -12.91
N GLN A 74 -8.35 -23.11 -13.03
CA GLN A 74 -9.46 -23.50 -13.89
C GLN A 74 -10.11 -22.27 -14.53
N GLN A 75 -10.63 -22.43 -15.74
CA GLN A 75 -11.40 -21.39 -16.44
C GLN A 75 -12.55 -21.99 -17.24
N GLN A 76 -13.66 -21.27 -17.27
CA GLN A 76 -14.81 -21.51 -18.13
C GLN A 76 -15.31 -20.17 -18.64
N MET A 77 -15.31 -20.00 -19.97
CA MET A 77 -15.81 -18.80 -20.62
C MET A 77 -16.96 -19.16 -21.55
N ARG A 78 -18.06 -18.40 -21.48
CA ARG A 78 -19.19 -18.50 -22.41
C ARG A 78 -19.49 -17.11 -22.94
N SER A 79 -19.53 -16.97 -24.26
CA SER A 79 -19.88 -15.71 -24.92
C SER A 79 -21.17 -15.85 -25.72
N ASP A 80 -22.01 -14.82 -25.70
CA ASP A 80 -23.20 -14.69 -26.53
C ASP A 80 -23.00 -13.72 -27.72
N GLY A 81 -21.75 -13.29 -27.94
CA GLY A 81 -21.35 -12.33 -28.99
C GLY A 81 -21.34 -10.88 -28.52
N LYS A 82 -22.08 -10.53 -27.45
CA LYS A 82 -22.07 -9.17 -26.86
C LYS A 82 -21.45 -9.17 -25.47
N PHE A 83 -21.73 -10.20 -24.69
CA PHE A 83 -21.25 -10.41 -23.33
C PHE A 83 -20.51 -11.75 -23.23
N THR A 84 -19.59 -11.79 -22.30
CA THR A 84 -18.79 -12.95 -21.94
C THR A 84 -18.94 -13.16 -20.44
N ARG A 85 -19.47 -14.33 -20.07
CA ARG A 85 -19.42 -14.84 -18.70
C ARG A 85 -18.13 -15.62 -18.50
N THR A 86 -17.37 -15.26 -17.48
CA THR A 86 -16.11 -15.91 -17.13
C THR A 86 -16.19 -16.41 -15.70
N LEU A 87 -15.99 -17.72 -15.52
CA LEU A 87 -15.84 -18.37 -14.22
C LEU A 87 -14.42 -18.92 -14.15
N ILE A 88 -13.69 -18.56 -13.09
CA ILE A 88 -12.32 -19.03 -12.87
C ILE A 88 -12.14 -19.55 -11.46
N THR A 89 -11.16 -20.42 -11.30
CA THR A 89 -10.53 -20.70 -10.01
C THR A 89 -9.10 -20.23 -10.10
N MET A 90 -8.75 -19.27 -9.26
CA MET A 90 -7.38 -18.78 -9.12
C MET A 90 -6.73 -19.47 -7.94
N ARG A 91 -5.54 -20.01 -8.16
CA ARG A 91 -4.64 -20.47 -7.11
C ARG A 91 -3.64 -19.37 -6.82
N TYR A 92 -3.43 -19.08 -5.54
CA TYR A 92 -2.47 -18.09 -5.08
C TYR A 92 -1.46 -18.77 -4.17
N ARG A 93 -0.18 -18.53 -4.44
CA ARG A 93 0.89 -18.86 -3.52
C ARG A 93 1.30 -17.61 -2.77
N VAL A 94 1.14 -17.64 -1.46
CA VAL A 94 1.48 -16.55 -0.55
C VAL A 94 2.82 -16.93 0.07
N TYR A 95 3.85 -16.15 -0.19
CA TYR A 95 5.21 -16.44 0.28
C TYR A 95 5.60 -15.55 1.44
N GLY A 96 6.27 -16.13 2.43
CA GLY A 96 7.00 -15.42 3.47
C GLY A 96 8.49 -15.28 3.14
N PRO A 97 9.25 -14.47 3.90
CA PRO A 97 10.68 -14.26 3.68
C PRO A 97 11.52 -15.52 3.95
N ALA A 98 11.00 -16.48 4.71
CA ALA A 98 11.64 -17.79 4.90
C ALA A 98 11.52 -18.72 3.67
N GLY A 99 10.75 -18.33 2.64
CA GLY A 99 10.54 -19.11 1.42
C GLY A 99 9.51 -20.23 1.54
N ASP A 100 8.87 -20.39 2.70
CA ASP A 100 7.65 -21.19 2.85
C ASP A 100 6.47 -20.50 2.16
N CYS A 101 5.46 -21.29 1.78
CA CYS A 101 4.28 -20.76 1.12
C CYS A 101 2.97 -21.36 1.62
N LEU A 102 1.95 -20.51 1.68
CA LEU A 102 0.57 -20.93 1.83
C LEU A 102 -0.10 -20.87 0.46
N ILE A 103 -0.69 -21.98 0.04
CA ILE A 103 -1.48 -22.08 -1.19
C ILE A 103 -2.95 -21.95 -0.85
N ALA A 104 -3.62 -20.99 -1.48
CA ALA A 104 -5.06 -20.79 -1.36
C ALA A 104 -5.69 -20.78 -2.77
N GLU A 105 -6.94 -21.24 -2.87
CA GLU A 105 -7.71 -21.13 -4.10
C GLU A 105 -8.97 -20.30 -3.86
N THR A 106 -9.24 -19.34 -4.75
CA THR A 106 -10.46 -18.54 -4.69
C THR A 106 -11.18 -18.53 -6.04
N PRO A 107 -12.52 -18.56 -6.02
CA PRO A 107 -13.30 -18.40 -7.24
C PRO A 107 -13.29 -16.95 -7.70
N GLY A 108 -13.38 -16.75 -9.01
CA GLY A 108 -13.65 -15.46 -9.63
C GLY A 108 -14.77 -15.59 -10.65
N GLU A 109 -15.69 -14.62 -10.65
CA GLU A 109 -16.76 -14.53 -11.64
C GLU A 109 -16.82 -13.12 -12.21
N ALA A 110 -17.06 -13.04 -13.52
CA ALA A 110 -17.40 -11.80 -14.19
C ALA A 110 -18.40 -12.02 -15.32
N PHE A 111 -19.21 -11.00 -15.56
CA PHE A 111 -20.08 -10.87 -16.71
C PHE A 111 -19.82 -9.50 -17.33
N ASP A 112 -19.19 -9.46 -18.50
CA ASP A 112 -18.79 -8.22 -19.16
C ASP A 112 -18.66 -8.41 -20.66
N THR A 113 -18.62 -7.31 -21.40
CA THR A 113 -18.29 -7.25 -22.82
C THR A 113 -16.89 -7.78 -23.11
N ALA A 114 -16.81 -8.69 -24.08
CA ALA A 114 -15.59 -9.20 -24.74
C ALA A 114 -14.39 -9.47 -23.79
N ASP A 115 -13.25 -8.83 -24.07
CA ASP A 115 -11.90 -9.04 -23.51
C ASP A 115 -11.76 -8.66 -22.03
N LYS A 116 -12.71 -7.89 -21.49
CA LYS A 116 -12.65 -7.36 -20.11
C LYS A 116 -13.08 -8.37 -19.05
N SER A 117 -13.88 -9.37 -19.44
CA SER A 117 -14.48 -10.32 -18.51
C SER A 117 -13.42 -11.11 -17.73
N MET A 118 -12.31 -11.51 -18.37
CA MET A 118 -11.24 -12.25 -17.70
C MET A 118 -10.51 -11.42 -16.64
N ASN A 119 -10.16 -10.17 -16.96
CA ASN A 119 -9.50 -9.28 -16.01
C ASN A 119 -10.40 -8.96 -14.80
N LYS A 120 -11.71 -8.77 -15.03
CA LYS A 120 -12.67 -8.59 -13.93
C LYS A 120 -12.78 -9.83 -13.04
N ALA A 121 -12.81 -11.02 -13.64
CA ALA A 121 -12.88 -12.27 -12.88
C ALA A 121 -11.62 -12.47 -12.00
N GLN A 122 -10.43 -12.16 -12.53
CA GLN A 122 -9.18 -12.21 -11.76
C GLN A 122 -9.17 -11.17 -10.63
N SER A 123 -9.59 -9.94 -10.88
CA SER A 123 -9.73 -8.90 -9.86
C SER A 123 -10.71 -9.29 -8.75
N ALA A 124 -11.83 -9.95 -9.10
CA ALA A 124 -12.79 -10.47 -8.13
C ALA A 124 -12.17 -11.58 -7.27
N ALA A 125 -11.48 -12.54 -7.89
CA ALA A 125 -10.80 -13.62 -7.16
C ALA A 125 -9.73 -13.11 -6.20
N LEU A 126 -8.91 -12.15 -6.64
CA LEU A 126 -7.86 -11.54 -5.79
C LEU A 126 -8.49 -10.74 -4.65
N LYS A 127 -9.56 -9.99 -4.91
CA LYS A 127 -10.29 -9.27 -3.88
C LYS A 127 -10.77 -10.22 -2.78
N TYR A 128 -11.41 -11.33 -3.16
CA TYR A 128 -11.87 -12.33 -2.19
C TYR A 128 -10.72 -13.00 -1.42
N LEU A 129 -9.60 -13.31 -2.09
CA LEU A 129 -8.40 -13.80 -1.41
C LEU A 129 -7.95 -12.81 -0.32
N LEU A 130 -7.77 -11.53 -0.66
CA LEU A 130 -7.23 -10.56 0.28
C LEU A 130 -8.17 -10.33 1.48
N PHE A 131 -9.48 -10.28 1.26
CA PHE A 131 -10.45 -10.18 2.37
C PHE A 131 -10.44 -11.41 3.27
N THR A 132 -10.39 -12.61 2.71
CA THR A 132 -10.46 -13.86 3.48
C THR A 132 -9.14 -14.24 4.14
N LEU A 133 -8.01 -13.97 3.48
CA LEU A 133 -6.69 -14.29 4.02
C LEU A 133 -6.28 -13.36 5.15
N PHE A 134 -6.55 -12.06 5.00
CA PHE A 134 -6.09 -11.03 5.93
C PHE A 134 -7.18 -10.49 6.86
N MET A 135 -8.41 -11.03 6.79
CA MET A 135 -9.56 -10.54 7.56
C MET A 135 -9.65 -9.01 7.52
N LEU A 136 -9.53 -8.45 6.32
CA LEU A 136 -9.33 -7.02 6.13
C LEU A 136 -10.37 -6.21 6.89
N PRO A 137 -9.96 -5.29 7.78
CA PRO A 137 -10.91 -4.49 8.53
C PRO A 137 -11.76 -3.68 7.57
N VAL A 138 -13.06 -3.71 7.81
CA VAL A 138 -14.02 -2.86 7.12
C VAL A 138 -14.35 -1.70 8.03
N ASP A 139 -14.49 -0.50 7.48
CA ASP A 139 -14.91 0.66 8.28
C ASP A 139 -16.21 0.33 9.03
N GLY A 140 -16.12 0.22 10.36
CA GLY A 140 -17.24 -0.14 11.24
C GLY A 140 -18.35 0.91 11.27
N ARG A 141 -18.12 2.11 10.70
CA ARG A 141 -19.16 3.11 10.47
C ARG A 141 -20.05 2.77 9.27
N SER A 142 -19.64 1.81 8.43
CA SER A 142 -20.50 1.22 7.39
C SER A 142 -21.38 0.11 7.98
N ILE A 143 -22.26 0.45 8.92
CA ILE A 143 -23.39 -0.41 9.33
C ILE A 143 -24.48 -0.47 8.24
N ASP A 144 -24.30 0.27 7.15
CA ASP A 144 -25.05 0.05 5.93
C ASP A 144 -24.52 -1.21 5.24
N ASP A 145 -24.99 -2.36 5.72
CA ASP A 145 -24.82 -3.65 5.10
C ASP A 145 -25.38 -3.58 3.67
N GLY A 146 -24.51 -3.79 2.68
CA GLY A 146 -24.90 -3.68 1.27
C GLY A 146 -25.96 -4.70 0.85
N ASP A 147 -26.23 -5.69 1.71
CA ASP A 147 -27.31 -6.66 1.51
C ASP A 147 -28.72 -6.06 1.60
N ARG A 148 -28.87 -4.80 2.07
CA ARG A 148 -30.20 -4.16 2.18
C ARG A 148 -30.73 -3.61 0.84
N ASP A 149 -29.84 -3.29 -0.11
CA ASP A 149 -30.18 -2.63 -1.38
C ASP A 149 -29.77 -3.44 -2.62
N HIS A 150 -29.92 -4.77 -2.58
CA HIS A 150 -29.92 -5.54 -3.82
C HIS A 150 -31.26 -5.35 -4.53
N PRO A 151 -31.29 -5.07 -5.84
CA PRO A 151 -32.53 -5.20 -6.60
C PRO A 151 -32.94 -6.67 -6.53
N VAL A 152 -33.93 -6.97 -5.68
CA VAL A 152 -34.66 -8.22 -5.72
C VAL A 152 -35.10 -8.42 -7.17
N ALA A 153 -34.65 -9.50 -7.79
CA ALA A 153 -35.15 -9.92 -9.09
C ALA A 153 -36.66 -10.11 -8.92
N GLY A 154 -37.43 -9.10 -9.31
CA GLY A 154 -38.87 -9.12 -9.19
C GLY A 154 -39.40 -10.33 -9.95
N ASN A 155 -40.00 -11.27 -9.22
CA ASN A 155 -40.80 -12.34 -9.79
C ASN A 155 -41.84 -11.69 -10.71
N SER A 156 -41.59 -11.70 -12.01
CA SER A 156 -42.55 -11.25 -13.01
C SER A 156 -43.63 -12.32 -13.10
N PRO A 157 -44.90 -12.04 -12.76
CA PRO A 157 -45.96 -13.01 -12.93
C PRO A 157 -46.14 -13.28 -14.42
N GLN A 158 -45.92 -14.53 -14.80
CA GLN A 158 -46.16 -15.06 -16.12
C GLN A 158 -47.66 -14.97 -16.44
N GLN A 159 -48.14 -13.84 -16.94
CA GLN A 159 -49.47 -13.73 -17.55
C GLN A 159 -49.38 -14.03 -19.03
N GLN A 160 -49.78 -15.26 -19.36
CA GLN A 160 -50.31 -15.61 -20.66
C GLN A 160 -51.44 -14.64 -21.03
N ARG A 161 -51.31 -13.96 -22.17
CA ARG A 161 -52.46 -13.54 -22.98
C ARG A 161 -52.04 -13.43 -24.43
N GLY A 162 -52.86 -14.00 -25.30
CA GLY A 162 -52.54 -14.32 -26.67
C GLY A 162 -52.71 -13.17 -27.65
N GLN A 163 -52.27 -13.47 -28.87
CA GLN A 163 -52.73 -12.97 -30.17
C GLN A 163 -53.29 -11.54 -30.23
N GLN A 164 -52.55 -10.64 -30.88
CA GLN A 164 -53.04 -9.89 -32.04
C GLN A 164 -51.90 -9.09 -32.70
N ARG A 165 -51.71 -9.32 -34.01
CA ARG A 165 -51.01 -8.40 -34.93
C ARG A 165 -51.92 -7.19 -35.17
N PRO A 166 -51.38 -5.97 -35.34
CA PRO A 166 -51.27 -5.47 -36.73
C PRO A 166 -50.04 -4.60 -37.06
N GLN A 167 -49.69 -4.70 -38.34
CA GLN A 167 -49.17 -3.69 -39.29
C GLN A 167 -48.07 -2.68 -38.92
N ARG A 168 -46.90 -2.93 -39.54
CA ARG A 168 -46.06 -2.04 -40.38
C ARG A 168 -46.41 -0.53 -40.36
N GLY A 169 -45.56 0.25 -39.70
CA GLY A 169 -45.40 1.69 -39.89
C GLY A 169 -43.91 2.04 -39.87
N GLN A 170 -43.42 2.61 -40.97
CA GLN A 170 -42.05 3.10 -41.12
C GLN A 170 -41.78 4.23 -40.12
N ARG A 171 -40.67 4.17 -39.36
CA ARG A 171 -39.99 5.36 -38.84
C ARG A 171 -38.52 5.08 -38.54
N GLN A 172 -37.70 5.75 -39.35
CA GLN A 172 -36.28 6.12 -39.23
C GLN A 172 -35.40 5.40 -38.20
N GLN A 173 -34.38 4.75 -38.76
CA GLN A 173 -33.09 4.51 -38.11
C GLN A 173 -32.50 5.83 -37.60
N GLN A 174 -32.55 6.05 -36.30
CA GLN A 174 -31.48 6.77 -35.60
C GLN A 174 -30.61 5.72 -34.93
N ARG A 175 -29.45 5.47 -35.54
CA ARG A 175 -28.33 4.75 -34.94
C ARG A 175 -27.94 5.49 -33.65
N ARG A 176 -28.42 5.03 -32.49
CA ARG A 176 -27.74 5.31 -31.23
C ARG A 176 -26.51 4.42 -31.18
N ALA A 177 -25.34 5.04 -31.26
CA ALA A 177 -24.07 4.40 -30.94
C ALA A 177 -24.18 3.74 -29.55
N PRO A 178 -23.57 2.57 -29.33
CA PRO A 178 -23.42 2.06 -27.97
C PRO A 178 -22.50 3.05 -27.24
N GLN A 179 -23.09 3.81 -26.31
CA GLN A 179 -22.33 4.59 -25.34
C GLN A 179 -21.41 3.61 -24.62
N GLY A 180 -20.11 3.75 -24.86
CA GLY A 180 -19.10 3.10 -24.05
C GLY A 180 -19.37 3.50 -22.61
N GLU A 181 -19.61 2.51 -21.77
CA GLU A 181 -19.74 2.70 -20.32
C GLU A 181 -18.47 3.43 -19.86
N GLU A 182 -18.67 4.68 -19.44
CA GLU A 182 -17.63 5.52 -18.87
C GLU A 182 -17.05 4.77 -17.66
N GLN A 183 -15.73 4.54 -17.72
CA GLN A 183 -14.98 4.05 -16.58
C GLN A 183 -15.26 5.01 -15.40
N PRO A 184 -15.65 4.51 -14.22
CA PRO A 184 -15.88 5.37 -13.08
C PRO A 184 -14.58 6.15 -12.82
N GLN A 185 -14.69 7.48 -12.82
CA GLN A 185 -13.58 8.38 -12.46
C GLN A 185 -13.00 7.89 -11.14
N GLN A 186 -11.78 7.34 -11.22
CA GLN A 186 -10.95 6.97 -10.10
C GLN A 186 -10.75 8.21 -9.26
N GLN A 187 -11.55 8.39 -8.21
CA GLN A 187 -11.29 9.39 -7.20
C GLN A 187 -10.04 8.89 -6.46
N ARG A 188 -8.86 9.35 -6.90
CA ARG A 188 -7.57 8.92 -6.38
C ARG A 188 -7.57 9.03 -4.86
N ARG A 189 -7.54 7.88 -4.18
CA ARG A 189 -7.50 7.82 -2.72
C ARG A 189 -6.17 8.41 -2.24
N ARG A 190 -6.29 9.15 -1.14
CA ARG A 190 -5.27 10.01 -0.55
C ARG A 190 -4.20 9.15 0.15
N ASP A 191 -2.93 9.24 -0.27
CA ASP A 191 -1.80 8.54 0.37
C ASP A 191 -1.35 9.34 1.60
N TYR A 192 -1.97 9.09 2.76
CA TYR A 192 -1.72 9.86 3.97
C TYR A 192 -0.25 9.81 4.42
N ALA A 193 0.42 8.65 4.31
CA ALA A 193 1.83 8.52 4.64
C ALA A 193 2.72 9.28 3.64
N GLY A 194 2.46 9.18 2.34
CA GLY A 194 3.16 9.93 1.30
C GLY A 194 2.93 11.44 1.41
N GLU A 195 1.73 11.87 1.82
CA GLU A 195 1.39 13.26 2.04
C GLU A 195 2.00 13.83 3.31
N ALA A 196 2.02 13.08 4.41
CA ALA A 196 2.73 13.48 5.62
C ALA A 196 4.23 13.72 5.32
N ARG A 197 4.83 12.86 4.49
CA ARG A 197 6.21 13.03 4.00
C ARG A 197 6.39 14.23 3.07
N LYS A 198 5.34 14.78 2.47
CA LYS A 198 5.37 16.00 1.64
C LYS A 198 4.88 17.26 2.36
N ALA A 199 4.19 17.13 3.49
CA ALA A 199 3.65 18.25 4.27
C ALA A 199 4.77 19.22 4.69
N ALA A 200 4.60 20.50 4.39
CA ALA A 200 5.58 21.54 4.66
C ALA A 200 5.30 22.31 5.97
N SER A 201 4.11 22.14 6.56
CA SER A 201 3.71 22.83 7.79
C SER A 201 3.02 21.89 8.80
N GLU A 202 3.04 22.30 10.07
CA GLU A 202 2.32 21.60 11.14
C GLU A 202 0.81 21.55 10.88
N GLU A 203 0.22 22.60 10.32
CA GLU A 203 -1.20 22.62 9.95
C GLU A 203 -1.55 21.59 8.87
N GLN A 204 -0.70 21.45 7.85
CA GLN A 204 -0.89 20.42 6.82
C GLN A 204 -0.79 19.03 7.42
N PHE A 205 0.16 18.83 8.35
CA PHE A 205 0.31 17.56 9.04
C PHE A 205 -0.92 17.24 9.91
N ALA A 206 -1.41 18.20 10.69
CA ALA A 206 -2.61 18.04 11.51
C ALA A 206 -3.85 17.72 10.65
N ALA A 207 -3.98 18.34 9.48
CA ALA A 207 -5.06 18.04 8.54
C ALA A 207 -4.97 16.62 7.95
N ILE A 208 -3.76 16.14 7.62
CA ILE A 208 -3.52 14.78 7.12
C ILE A 208 -3.80 13.74 8.21
N ARG A 209 -3.32 13.99 9.44
CA ARG A 209 -3.56 13.14 10.62
C ARG A 209 -5.06 13.04 10.92
N LYS A 210 -5.75 14.18 11.01
CA LYS A 210 -7.20 14.22 11.22
C LYS A 210 -7.94 13.49 10.10
N ALA A 211 -7.55 13.69 8.85
CA ALA A 211 -8.17 12.98 7.73
C ALA A 211 -7.90 11.46 7.75
N ALA A 212 -6.77 11.00 8.31
CA ALA A 212 -6.48 9.59 8.52
C ALA A 212 -7.32 8.99 9.68
N GLU A 213 -7.50 9.75 10.77
CA GLU A 213 -8.38 9.39 11.89
C GLU A 213 -9.86 9.33 11.47
N ASP A 214 -10.29 10.32 10.70
CA ASP A 214 -11.64 10.38 10.12
C ASP A 214 -11.87 9.19 9.18
N ALA A 215 -10.83 8.77 8.45
CA ALA A 215 -10.83 7.58 7.59
C ALA A 215 -10.65 6.24 8.35
N GLY A 216 -10.58 6.27 9.68
CA GLY A 216 -10.57 5.08 10.54
C GLY A 216 -9.21 4.38 10.64
N ALA A 217 -8.10 5.07 10.42
CA ALA A 217 -6.77 4.50 10.58
C ALA A 217 -6.54 3.88 11.98
N PRO A 218 -5.86 2.72 12.08
CA PRO A 218 -5.55 2.12 13.38
C PRO A 218 -4.60 3.03 14.20
N PRO A 219 -4.67 2.98 15.55
CA PRO A 219 -3.87 3.85 16.41
C PRO A 219 -2.37 3.78 16.15
N GLU A 220 -1.85 2.59 15.81
CA GLU A 220 -0.43 2.40 15.50
C GLU A 220 0.00 3.14 14.21
N TYR A 221 -0.88 3.20 13.21
CA TYR A 221 -0.64 3.95 11.98
C TYR A 221 -0.68 5.46 12.22
N ILE A 222 -1.59 5.93 13.08
CA ILE A 222 -1.61 7.34 13.51
C ILE A 222 -0.32 7.70 14.24
N ALA A 223 0.19 6.81 15.10
CA ALA A 223 1.47 7.00 15.77
C ALA A 223 2.66 7.04 14.78
N GLU A 224 2.62 6.24 13.70
CA GLU A 224 3.62 6.30 12.63
C GLU A 224 3.59 7.67 11.91
N LEU A 225 2.41 8.21 11.61
CA LEU A 225 2.29 9.56 11.07
C LEU A 225 2.93 10.56 12.03
N ASP A 226 2.57 10.51 13.32
CA ASP A 226 3.09 11.45 14.34
C ASP A 226 4.62 11.40 14.45
N ALA A 227 5.22 10.22 14.27
CA ALA A 227 6.67 10.05 14.19
C ALA A 227 7.29 10.76 12.98
N ILE A 228 6.63 10.70 11.80
CA ILE A 228 7.06 11.42 10.59
C ILE A 228 7.03 12.95 10.82
N ALA A 229 6.00 13.47 11.50
CA ALA A 229 5.93 14.88 11.88
C ALA A 229 7.04 15.29 12.85
N ALA A 230 7.27 14.48 13.88
CA ALA A 230 8.32 14.74 14.87
C ALA A 230 9.70 14.80 14.20
N GLN A 231 9.97 13.88 13.27
CA GLN A 231 11.22 13.86 12.51
C GLN A 231 11.40 15.10 11.63
N LYS A 232 10.32 15.56 10.98
CA LYS A 232 10.34 16.80 10.19
C LYS A 232 10.51 18.06 11.02
N ARG A 233 9.83 18.15 12.16
CA ARG A 233 9.99 19.27 13.09
C ARG A 233 11.43 19.35 13.58
N ALA A 234 12.00 18.22 14.01
CA ALA A 234 13.40 18.14 14.41
C ALA A 234 14.36 18.57 13.30
N ALA A 235 14.04 18.29 12.03
CA ALA A 235 14.83 18.74 10.88
C ALA A 235 14.67 20.25 10.57
N SER A 236 13.51 20.84 10.83
CA SER A 236 13.25 22.28 10.61
C SER A 236 13.79 23.20 11.71
N THR A 237 13.98 22.70 12.93
CA THR A 237 14.48 23.48 14.08
C THR A 237 16.01 23.40 14.24
N ALA A 238 16.72 22.75 13.31
CA ALA A 238 18.18 22.72 13.30
C ALA A 238 18.73 24.12 12.95
N PRO A 239 19.59 24.74 13.79
CA PRO A 239 20.05 26.11 13.58
C PRO A 239 20.84 26.27 12.27
N GLN A 240 20.45 27.26 11.46
CA GLN A 240 21.25 27.76 10.34
C GLN A 240 22.58 28.29 10.88
N GLN A 241 23.69 27.75 10.37
CA GLN A 241 25.03 28.25 10.65
C GLN A 241 25.13 29.72 10.21
N PRO A 242 25.54 30.66 11.09
CA PRO A 242 25.82 32.02 10.68
C PRO A 242 27.06 32.06 9.78
N ALA A 243 26.97 32.89 8.73
CA ALA A 243 28.03 33.14 7.78
C ALA A 243 29.31 33.64 8.47
N ALA A 244 30.45 33.11 8.02
CA ALA A 244 31.77 33.44 8.53
C ALA A 244 32.18 34.89 8.23
N GLY A 245 32.64 35.60 9.27
CA GLY A 245 33.42 36.83 9.21
C GLY A 245 34.62 36.74 10.17
N PRO A 246 35.75 37.42 9.90
CA PRO A 246 37.08 36.92 10.25
C PRO A 246 37.55 37.18 11.69
N GLN A 247 38.53 36.36 12.08
CA GLN A 247 39.13 36.16 13.41
C GLN A 247 39.79 37.40 14.04
N GLN A 248 39.71 37.50 15.37
CA GLN A 248 40.73 38.12 16.23
C GLN A 248 40.79 37.45 17.63
N GLN A 249 42.00 37.46 18.21
CA GLN A 249 42.56 36.55 19.22
C GLN A 249 42.09 36.75 20.68
N ALA A 250 42.22 35.67 21.48
CA ALA A 250 41.97 35.51 22.94
C ALA A 250 42.97 36.29 23.85
N PRO A 251 42.95 36.33 25.23
CA PRO A 251 42.60 35.27 26.23
C PRO A 251 41.99 35.79 27.60
N PRO A 252 42.15 35.14 28.79
CA PRO A 252 41.38 34.01 29.36
C PRO A 252 40.74 34.25 30.78
N ALA A 253 39.78 33.41 31.23
CA ALA A 253 39.57 32.98 32.64
C ALA A 253 38.30 32.10 32.83
N ALA A 254 38.38 31.09 33.71
CA ALA A 254 37.37 30.08 34.11
C ALA A 254 36.42 30.59 35.25
N PRO A 255 35.48 29.80 35.85
CA PRO A 255 34.96 28.45 35.57
C PRO A 255 33.39 28.37 35.46
N ALA A 256 32.87 27.14 35.32
CA ALA A 256 31.48 26.72 35.02
C ALA A 256 30.37 27.18 36.03
N PRO A 257 29.06 27.05 35.71
CA PRO A 257 28.39 25.74 35.89
C PRO A 257 27.26 25.37 34.88
N ALA A 258 26.84 24.11 35.00
CA ALA A 258 25.50 23.56 34.75
C ALA A 258 25.07 23.22 33.30
N ALA A 259 25.21 21.91 33.04
CA ALA A 259 24.51 21.05 32.10
C ALA A 259 23.10 21.47 31.64
N THR A 260 22.86 21.32 30.34
CA THR A 260 21.54 21.04 29.75
C THR A 260 21.69 19.96 28.66
N PRO A 261 20.65 19.16 28.39
CA PRO A 261 20.78 17.81 27.86
C PRO A 261 20.92 17.79 26.34
N THR A 262 21.82 16.93 25.84
CA THR A 262 21.92 16.53 24.44
C THR A 262 20.72 15.62 24.09
N PRO A 263 20.00 15.82 22.98
CA PRO A 263 18.99 14.86 22.51
C PRO A 263 19.69 13.60 21.96
N PRO A 264 18.99 12.44 21.91
CA PRO A 264 19.64 11.16 21.65
C PRO A 264 20.13 11.10 20.19
N SER A 265 21.44 10.96 20.01
CA SER A 265 22.00 10.46 18.76
C SER A 265 21.45 9.04 18.53
N ALA A 266 20.87 8.79 17.36
CA ALA A 266 20.54 7.43 16.95
C ALA A 266 21.75 6.50 17.18
N PRO A 267 21.54 5.25 17.61
CA PRO A 267 22.64 4.35 17.90
C PRO A 267 23.55 4.23 16.66
N PRO A 268 24.88 4.13 16.83
CA PRO A 268 25.83 4.11 15.72
C PRO A 268 25.49 3.05 14.66
N ALA A 269 24.89 1.93 15.05
CA ALA A 269 24.37 0.89 14.16
C ALA A 269 23.30 1.39 13.16
N ALA A 270 22.34 2.22 13.61
CA ALA A 270 21.29 2.76 12.74
C ALA A 270 21.85 3.82 11.77
N ALA A 271 22.87 4.57 12.20
CA ALA A 271 23.57 5.54 11.35
C ALA A 271 24.44 4.84 10.28
N GLU A 272 25.06 3.72 10.64
CA GLU A 272 25.84 2.86 9.74
C GLU A 272 24.96 2.21 8.68
N GLU A 273 23.81 1.62 9.06
CA GLU A 273 22.86 1.02 8.13
C GLU A 273 22.34 2.05 7.11
N ALA A 274 21.99 3.25 7.60
CA ALA A 274 21.53 4.32 6.73
C ALA A 274 22.61 4.81 5.75
N LEU A 275 23.89 4.83 6.17
CA LEU A 275 25.02 5.14 5.30
C LEU A 275 25.21 4.08 4.21
N ARG A 276 25.11 2.78 4.55
CA ARG A 276 25.22 1.69 3.58
C ARG A 276 24.08 1.70 2.55
N ILE A 277 22.85 2.02 2.98
CA ILE A 277 21.71 2.19 2.08
C ILE A 277 21.95 3.34 1.09
N ALA A 278 22.48 4.47 1.55
CA ALA A 278 22.79 5.61 0.69
C ALA A 278 23.89 5.29 -0.33
N ALA A 279 24.95 4.61 0.09
CA ALA A 279 26.01 4.16 -0.80
C ALA A 279 25.50 3.17 -1.86
N SER A 280 24.64 2.23 -1.47
CA SER A 280 24.00 1.29 -2.40
C SER A 280 23.16 2.00 -3.45
N ARG A 281 22.38 3.01 -3.06
CA ARG A 281 21.58 3.85 -3.99
C ARG A 281 22.45 4.67 -4.94
N ALA A 282 23.61 5.12 -4.49
CA ALA A 282 24.58 5.85 -5.30
C ALA A 282 25.53 4.93 -6.09
N HIS A 283 25.33 3.61 -6.05
CA HIS A 283 26.23 2.61 -6.64
C HIS A 283 27.70 2.75 -6.21
N LEU A 284 27.95 3.24 -4.99
CA LEU A 284 29.29 3.42 -4.44
C LEU A 284 29.81 2.10 -3.85
N THR A 285 30.64 1.40 -4.61
CA THR A 285 31.24 0.11 -4.21
C THR A 285 32.46 0.27 -3.29
N THR A 286 33.00 1.48 -3.15
CA THR A 286 34.21 1.82 -2.38
C THR A 286 33.91 2.48 -1.04
N LEU A 287 32.68 2.35 -0.52
CA LEU A 287 32.20 3.05 0.69
C LEU A 287 33.19 3.02 1.86
N ASP A 288 33.64 1.84 2.28
CA ASP A 288 34.50 1.70 3.46
C ASP A 288 35.86 2.39 3.26
N ALA A 289 36.48 2.21 2.08
CA ALA A 289 37.75 2.82 1.73
C ALA A 289 37.65 4.35 1.58
N ASP A 290 36.55 4.84 1.02
CA ASP A 290 36.30 6.28 0.86
C ASP A 290 36.00 6.95 2.19
N PHE A 291 35.27 6.27 3.06
CA PHE A 291 34.99 6.75 4.41
C PHE A 291 36.27 6.83 5.25
N GLU A 292 37.06 5.76 5.27
CA GLU A 292 38.31 5.68 6.03
C GLU A 292 39.33 6.71 5.53
N ARG A 293 39.42 6.93 4.21
CA ARG A 293 40.25 7.99 3.63
C ARG A 293 39.85 9.40 4.08
N VAL A 294 38.56 9.65 4.33
CA VAL A 294 38.05 10.98 4.69
C VAL A 294 38.09 11.24 6.20
N TYR A 295 37.87 10.21 7.02
CA TYR A 295 37.78 10.35 8.48
C TYR A 295 38.93 9.70 9.26
N GLY A 296 39.82 8.98 8.60
CA GLY A 296 40.99 8.32 9.21
C GLY A 296 40.63 7.15 10.14
N VAL A 297 39.37 6.72 10.14
CA VAL A 297 38.85 5.62 10.97
C VAL A 297 37.89 4.75 10.15
N PRO A 298 37.83 3.43 10.41
CA PRO A 298 36.83 2.56 9.81
C PRO A 298 35.41 2.95 10.24
N ILE A 299 34.42 2.64 9.39
CA ILE A 299 32.98 2.90 9.67
C ILE A 299 32.54 2.33 11.03
N ALA A 300 33.01 1.13 11.39
CA ALA A 300 32.68 0.48 12.66
C ALA A 300 33.19 1.23 13.91
N GLN A 301 34.14 2.15 13.75
CA GLN A 301 34.71 2.96 14.84
C GLN A 301 34.27 4.43 14.75
N ALA A 302 33.43 4.77 13.77
CA ALA A 302 33.01 6.14 13.53
C ALA A 302 31.84 6.55 14.42
N SER A 303 31.80 7.83 14.78
CA SER A 303 30.65 8.42 15.44
C SER A 303 29.45 8.54 14.48
N ALA A 304 28.23 8.48 15.03
CA ALA A 304 27.01 8.69 14.26
C ALA A 304 27.01 10.03 13.48
N VAL A 305 27.72 11.04 13.99
CA VAL A 305 27.88 12.35 13.34
C VAL A 305 28.73 12.24 12.07
N GLN A 306 29.85 11.50 12.11
CA GLN A 306 30.72 11.26 10.95
C GLN A 306 30.00 10.43 9.88
N LEU A 307 29.30 9.37 10.29
CA LEU A 307 28.50 8.51 9.40
C LEU A 307 27.43 9.31 8.66
N HIS A 308 26.70 10.15 9.40
CA HIS A 308 25.65 11.01 8.83
C HIS A 308 26.22 12.11 7.92
N ALA A 309 27.36 12.70 8.29
CA ALA A 309 28.02 13.71 7.46
C ALA A 309 28.51 13.14 6.13
N PHE A 310 29.06 11.91 6.13
CA PHE A 310 29.48 11.25 4.91
C PHE A 310 28.30 10.84 4.04
N ARG A 311 27.24 10.32 4.65
CA ARG A 311 25.99 9.97 3.96
C ARG A 311 25.43 11.16 3.17
N LYS A 312 25.38 12.34 3.78
CA LYS A 312 24.91 13.56 3.11
C LYS A 312 25.77 13.94 1.90
N LYS A 313 27.08 13.69 1.92
CA LYS A 313 27.95 13.92 0.76
C LYS A 313 27.62 12.96 -0.38
N ILE A 314 27.39 11.69 -0.08
CA ILE A 314 27.00 10.68 -1.08
C ILE A 314 25.66 11.08 -1.72
N GLU A 315 24.65 11.40 -0.90
CA GLU A 315 23.31 11.78 -1.37
C GLU A 315 23.31 13.11 -2.14
N GLY A 316 24.19 14.05 -1.79
CA GLY A 316 24.33 15.34 -2.49
C GLY A 316 25.10 15.29 -3.80
N THR A 317 25.83 14.19 -4.08
CA THR A 317 26.55 14.00 -5.35
C THR A 317 25.70 13.24 -6.38
N ALA A 318 24.57 12.67 -5.94
CA ALA A 318 23.65 11.86 -6.76
C ALA A 318 22.42 12.64 -7.30
N ALA A 319 22.43 13.98 -7.17
CA ALA A 319 21.42 14.89 -7.71
C ALA A 319 22.02 15.73 -8.84
#